data_AF-A0A2U2RTG5-F1
#
_entry.id   AF-A0A2U2RTG5-F1
#
_cell.length_a   1.000
_cell.length_b   1.000
_cell.length_c   1.000
_cell.angle_alpha   90.00
_cell.angle_beta   90.00
_cell.angle_gamma   90.00
#
_symmetry.space_group_name_H-M   'P 1'
#
loop_
_entity.id
_entity.type
_entity.pdbx_description
1 polymer ?
#
loop_
_entity_poly.entity_id
_entity_poly.type
_entity_poly.pdbx_seq_one_letter_code
_entity_poly.pdbx_strand_id
1 'polypeptide(L)'
;MRELIGHAAGICHGTGGRHFAWFARLLESHMDGICAHALHPVTSGKVEGANSMIKTLRRKHYGLPDDEYLFLRIMDASRKKQRWQPPPHPSTHKNPPRA
;
A
#
# COMPACT_ATOMS: atom_id res chain seq x y z
N MET A 1 -5.47 -19.58 12.78
CA MET A 1 -4.96 -18.19 12.88
C MET A 1 -5.09 -17.62 14.29
N ARG A 2 -6.30 -17.54 14.85
CA ARG A 2 -6.53 -17.05 16.22
C ARG A 2 -5.70 -17.79 17.27
N GLU A 3 -5.66 -19.12 17.21
CA GLU A 3 -4.85 -19.93 18.14
C GLU A 3 -3.34 -19.65 18.04
N LEU A 4 -2.82 -19.40 16.83
CA LEU A 4 -1.42 -19.05 16.63
C LEU A 4 -1.08 -17.68 17.25
N ILE A 5 -1.97 -16.69 17.08
CA ILE A 5 -1.79 -15.36 17.67
C ILE A 5 -1.89 -15.44 19.20
N GLY A 6 -2.84 -16.22 19.72
CA GLY A 6 -2.99 -16.46 21.16
C GLY A 6 -1.76 -17.14 21.77
N HIS A 7 -1.19 -18.14 21.08
CA HIS A 7 0.05 -18.77 21.50
C HIS A 7 1.23 -17.79 21.49
N ALA A 8 1.35 -16.94 20.46
CA ALA A 8 2.37 -15.90 20.40
C ALA A 8 2.24 -14.85 21.53
N ALA A 9 1.01 -14.43 21.85
CA ALA A 9 0.74 -13.54 22.98
C ALA A 9 1.11 -14.20 24.32
N GLY A 10 0.80 -15.48 24.50
CA GLY A 10 1.20 -16.27 25.68
C GLY A 10 2.71 -16.34 25.86
N ILE A 11 3.47 -16.57 24.79
CA ILE A 11 4.95 -16.52 24.83
C ILE A 11 5.42 -15.12 25.26
N CYS A 12 4.83 -14.06 24.70
CA CYS A 12 5.23 -12.68 25.01
C CYS A 12 4.99 -12.31 26.49
N HIS A 13 3.89 -12.77 27.09
CA HIS A 13 3.67 -12.60 28.53
C HIS A 13 4.68 -13.39 29.37
N GLY A 14 5.04 -14.61 28.95
CA GLY A 14 6.02 -15.46 29.64
C GLY A 14 7.47 -14.95 29.65
N THR A 15 7.84 -14.09 28.71
CA THR A 15 9.21 -13.53 28.59
C THR A 15 9.53 -12.43 29.63
N GLY A 16 8.53 -11.90 30.36
CA GLY A 16 8.75 -11.04 31.53
C GLY A 16 9.21 -9.60 31.28
N GLY A 17 9.19 -9.12 30.02
CA GLY A 17 9.58 -7.75 29.66
C GLY A 17 8.38 -6.81 29.45
N ARG A 18 8.48 -5.54 29.87
CA ARG A 18 7.41 -4.55 29.68
C ARG A 18 7.01 -4.37 28.21
N HIS A 19 7.97 -4.44 27.29
CA HIS A 19 7.69 -4.36 25.86
C HIS A 19 6.93 -5.58 25.33
N PHE A 20 7.26 -6.77 25.82
CA PHE A 20 6.56 -7.99 25.41
C PHE A 20 5.15 -8.07 25.98
N ALA A 21 4.94 -7.62 27.22
CA ALA A 21 3.61 -7.49 27.79
C ALA A 21 2.74 -6.48 27.01
N TRP A 22 3.32 -5.34 26.60
CA TRP A 22 2.63 -4.38 25.73
C TRP A 22 2.28 -5.00 24.38
N PHE A 23 3.23 -5.71 23.76
CA PHE A 23 3.03 -6.34 22.46
C PHE A 23 1.98 -7.46 22.52
N ALA A 24 1.96 -8.25 23.59
CA ALA A 24 0.94 -9.27 23.81
C ALA A 24 -0.46 -8.65 23.89
N ARG A 25 -0.61 -7.55 24.65
CA ARG A 25 -1.88 -6.79 24.72
C ARG A 25 -2.27 -6.21 23.36
N LEU A 26 -1.30 -5.79 22.55
CA LEU A 26 -1.56 -5.31 21.19
C LEU A 26 -2.10 -6.43 20.28
N LEU A 27 -1.47 -7.61 20.31
CA LEU A 27 -1.93 -8.78 19.56
C LEU A 27 -3.34 -9.20 19.99
N GLU A 28 -3.59 -9.28 21.29
CA GLU A 28 -4.89 -9.65 21.87
C GLU A 28 -6.00 -8.66 21.47
N SER A 29 -5.74 -7.36 21.56
CA SER A 29 -6.71 -6.31 21.22
C SER A 29 -7.02 -6.21 19.72
N HIS A 30 -6.10 -6.63 18.85
CA HIS A 30 -6.26 -6.54 17.39
C HIS A 30 -6.48 -7.90 16.72
N MET A 31 -6.75 -8.97 17.48
CA MET A 31 -6.87 -10.33 16.94
C MET A 31 -7.87 -10.43 15.79
N ASP A 32 -9.03 -9.78 15.91
CA ASP A 32 -10.07 -9.85 14.89
C ASP A 32 -9.63 -9.16 13.60
N GLY A 33 -8.95 -8.02 13.70
CA GLY A 33 -8.39 -7.30 12.56
C GLY A 33 -7.28 -8.09 11.85
N ILE A 34 -6.40 -8.76 12.61
CA ILE A 34 -5.33 -9.60 12.06
C ILE A 34 -5.94 -10.82 11.35
N CYS A 35 -6.95 -11.47 11.94
CA CYS A 35 -7.64 -12.60 11.31
C CYS A 35 -8.40 -12.16 10.06
N ALA A 36 -9.09 -11.03 10.11
CA ALA A 36 -9.80 -10.46 8.96
C ALA A 36 -8.84 -10.13 7.82
N HIS A 37 -7.66 -9.56 8.11
CA HIS A 37 -6.64 -9.27 7.10
C HIS A 37 -6.03 -10.54 6.50
N ALA A 38 -5.82 -11.59 7.30
CA ALA A 38 -5.33 -12.88 6.81
C ALA A 38 -6.34 -13.58 5.88
N LEU A 39 -7.64 -13.45 6.16
CA LEU A 39 -8.72 -13.99 5.32
C LEU A 39 -8.97 -13.13 4.08
N HIS A 40 -8.91 -11.82 4.24
CA HIS A 40 -9.13 -10.83 3.19
C HIS A 40 -7.97 -9.85 3.20
N PRO A 41 -6.99 -10.00 2.28
CA PRO A 41 -5.79 -9.17 2.25
C PRO A 41 -6.11 -7.77 1.72
N VAL A 42 -6.83 -6.99 2.52
CA VAL A 42 -7.09 -5.57 2.29
C VAL A 42 -5.94 -4.81 2.93
N THR A 43 -5.05 -4.28 2.09
CA THR A 43 -3.88 -3.52 2.54
C THR A 43 -4.17 -2.02 2.56
N SER A 44 -3.52 -1.30 3.49
CA SER A 44 -3.53 0.17 3.55
C SER A 44 -2.67 0.82 2.46
N GLY A 45 -1.90 0.05 1.68
CA GLY A 45 -0.89 0.57 0.76
C GLY A 45 -1.41 1.59 -0.27
N LYS A 46 -2.65 1.45 -0.74
CA LYS A 46 -3.26 2.46 -1.63
C LYS A 46 -3.47 3.80 -0.92
N VAL A 47 -3.95 3.77 0.32
CA VAL A 47 -4.19 4.96 1.14
C VAL A 47 -2.86 5.60 1.55
N GLU A 48 -1.87 4.79 1.93
CA GLU A 48 -0.52 5.25 2.24
C GLU A 48 0.17 5.89 1.04
N GLY A 49 0.02 5.28 -0.14
CA GLY A 49 0.50 5.83 -1.41
C GLY A 49 -0.15 7.18 -1.72
N ALA A 50 -1.46 7.30 -1.53
CA ALA A 50 -2.17 8.58 -1.68
C ALA A 50 -1.65 9.62 -0.68
N ASN A 51 -1.45 9.27 0.59
CA ASN A 51 -0.92 10.18 1.60
C ASN A 51 0.49 10.69 1.24
N SER A 52 1.36 9.79 0.75
CA SER A 52 2.70 10.16 0.29
C SER A 52 2.66 11.06 -0.96
N MET A 53 1.74 10.79 -1.89
CA MET A 53 1.52 11.63 -3.07
C MET A 53 1.05 13.04 -2.68
N ILE A 54 0.06 13.16 -1.81
CA ILE A 54 -0.48 14.45 -1.31
C ILE A 54 0.62 15.23 -0.57
N LYS A 55 1.38 14.58 0.32
CA LYS A 55 2.52 15.20 1.02
C LYS A 55 3.55 15.76 0.04
N THR A 56 3.87 15.00 -1.01
CA THR A 56 4.81 15.43 -2.05
C THR A 56 4.26 16.61 -2.85
N LEU A 57 2.98 16.55 -3.20
CA LEU A 57 2.30 17.61 -3.93
C LEU A 57 2.33 18.94 -3.16
N ARG A 58 2.05 18.90 -1.86
CA ARG A 58 2.15 20.09 -0.98
C ARG A 58 3.56 20.66 -0.89
N ARG A 59 4.61 19.82 -0.84
CA ARG A 59 6.02 20.29 -0.82
C ARG A 59 6.45 20.95 -2.12
N LYS A 60 5.89 20.53 -3.25
CA LYS A 60 6.24 21.07 -4.58
C LYS A 60 5.54 22.39 -4.87
N HIS A 61 4.41 22.68 -4.23
CA HIS A 61 3.64 23.90 -4.46
C HIS A 61 3.93 24.91 -3.36
N TYR A 62 4.58 26.02 -3.72
CA TYR A 62 4.79 27.16 -2.82
C TYR A 62 3.55 28.06 -2.85
N GLY A 63 2.51 27.69 -2.09
CA GLY A 63 1.27 28.45 -1.96
C GLY A 63 0.14 27.96 -2.88
N LEU A 64 -0.61 26.97 -2.41
CA LEU A 64 -1.88 26.61 -3.04
C LEU A 64 -2.93 27.66 -2.65
N PRO A 65 -3.72 28.20 -3.61
CA PRO A 65 -4.68 29.28 -3.33
C PRO A 65 -5.76 28.91 -2.31
N ASP A 66 -6.26 27.68 -2.39
CA ASP A 66 -7.34 27.15 -1.56
C ASP A 66 -7.34 25.60 -1.58
N ASP A 67 -8.24 25.01 -0.81
CA ASP A 67 -8.40 23.56 -0.71
C ASP A 67 -9.03 22.95 -1.98
N GLU A 68 -9.90 23.69 -2.69
CA GLU A 68 -10.51 23.21 -3.94
C GLU A 68 -9.45 22.97 -5.02
N TYR A 69 -8.50 23.89 -5.14
CA TYR A 69 -7.35 23.79 -6.03
C TYR A 69 -6.42 22.67 -5.59
N LEU A 70 -6.22 22.45 -4.28
CA LEU A 70 -5.51 21.28 -3.77
C LEU A 70 -6.20 19.98 -4.21
N PHE A 71 -7.52 19.84 -4.05
CA PHE A 71 -8.25 18.66 -4.49
C PHE A 71 -8.16 18.45 -6.00
N LEU A 72 -8.24 19.53 -6.78
CA LEU A 72 -8.06 19.47 -8.23
C LEU A 72 -6.68 18.92 -8.62
N ARG A 73 -5.62 19.40 -7.95
CA ARG A 73 -4.24 18.91 -8.14
C ARG A 73 -4.08 17.46 -7.70
N ILE A 74 -4.72 17.05 -6.60
CA ILE A 74 -4.73 15.65 -6.14
C ILE A 74 -5.42 14.75 -7.17
N MET A 75 -6.59 15.15 -7.67
CA MET A 75 -7.32 14.40 -8.69
C MET A 75 -6.48 14.24 -9.95
N ASP A 76 -5.85 15.31 -10.43
CA ASP A 76 -4.96 15.27 -11.60
C ASP A 76 -3.77 14.32 -11.38
N ALA A 77 -3.09 14.43 -10.23
CA ALA A 77 -1.97 13.57 -9.87
C ALA A 77 -2.36 12.08 -9.65
N SER A 78 -3.60 11.82 -9.23
CA SER A 78 -4.10 10.46 -8.99
C SER A 78 -4.42 9.68 -10.27
N ARG A 79 -4.59 10.37 -11.41
CA ARG A 79 -4.91 9.72 -12.68
C ARG A 79 -3.71 8.91 -13.16
N LYS A 80 -3.94 7.64 -13.51
CA LYS A 80 -2.94 6.83 -14.20
C LYS A 80 -2.58 7.55 -15.52
N LYS A 81 -1.34 8.03 -15.66
CA LYS A 81 -0.82 8.37 -16.98
C LYS A 81 -0.88 7.08 -17.79
N GLN A 82 -1.74 7.05 -18.80
CA GLN A 82 -1.64 6.04 -19.85
C GLN A 82 -0.21 6.14 -20.35
N ARG A 83 0.60 5.12 -20.04
CA ARG A 83 1.95 5.05 -20.59
C ARG A 83 1.75 4.87 -22.06
N TRP A 84 1.99 5.93 -22.82
CA TRP A 84 1.92 5.87 -24.27
C TRP A 84 2.81 4.72 -24.72
N GLN A 85 2.19 3.69 -25.29
CA GLN A 85 2.91 2.63 -25.97
C GLN A 85 2.95 3.07 -27.43
N PRO A 86 4.14 3.23 -28.03
CA PRO A 86 4.21 3.41 -29.47
C PRO A 86 3.46 2.25 -30.14
N PRO A 87 2.74 2.49 -31.25
CA PRO A 87 2.18 1.41 -32.03
C PRO A 87 3.31 0.41 -32.36
N PRO A 88 3.03 -0.91 -32.33
CA PRO A 88 4.03 -1.90 -32.72
C PRO A 88 4.58 -1.53 -34.09
N HIS A 89 5.90 -1.50 -34.19
CA HIS A 89 6.58 -1.29 -35.46
C HIS A 89 6.13 -2.38 -36.43
N PRO A 90 5.78 -2.04 -37.69
CA PRO A 90 5.49 -3.06 -38.69
C PRO A 90 6.71 -3.96 -38.78
N SER A 91 6.54 -5.22 -38.43
CA SER A 91 7.59 -6.24 -38.48
C SER A 91 8.25 -6.22 -39.85
N THR A 92 9.53 -5.85 -39.88
CA THR A 92 10.40 -6.03 -41.04
C THR A 92 10.44 -7.51 -41.39
N HIS A 93 9.96 -7.83 -42.59
CA HIS A 93 10.16 -9.05 -43.39
C HIS A 93 10.19 -10.41 -42.66
N LYS A 94 9.17 -11.22 -42.96
CA LYS A 94 9.22 -12.68 -42.86
C LYS A 94 10.50 -13.18 -43.56
N ASN A 95 11.42 -13.78 -42.82
CA ASN A 95 12.49 -14.57 -43.42
C ASN A 95 11.86 -15.79 -44.11
N PRO A 96 12.22 -16.12 -45.36
CA PRO A 96 11.73 -17.33 -46.01
C PRO A 96 12.26 -18.58 -45.29
N PRO A 97 11.54 -19.72 -45.35
CA PRO A 97 11.97 -20.96 -44.74
C PRO A 97 13.32 -21.40 -45.36
N ARG A 98 14.26 -21.81 -44.50
CA ARG A 98 15.50 -22.45 -44.96
C ARG A 98 15.12 -23.79 -45.62
N ALA A 99 15.64 -23.98 -46.83
CA ALA A 99 15.61 -25.24 -47.56
C ALA A 99 16.37 -26.34 -46.81
#